data_AF-A0AAW5G763-F1
#
_entry.id   AF-A0AAW5G763-F1
#
_cell.length_a   1.000
_cell.length_b   1.000
_cell.length_c   1.000
_cell.angle_alpha   90.00
_cell.angle_beta   90.00
_cell.angle_gamma   90.00
#
_symmetry.space_group_name_H-M   'P 1'
#
loop_
_entity.id
_entity.type
_entity.pdbx_description
1 polymer ?
#
loop_
_entity_poly.entity_id
_entity_poly.type
_entity_poly.pdbx_seq_one_letter_code
_entity_poly.pdbx_strand_id
1 'polypeptide(L)'
;MRITYIALISGLIFSVSSFIFPVWANDHQHHAMPPTTLPAATTAVYQTTGIVKQWNADSVTLSHAPIADLKWPAMTMAFTLPSSSEIAPLPANTPVTFSFIQNDSGYILTAITPQQP
;
A
#
# COMPACT_ATOMS: atom_id res chain seq x y z
N MET A 1 -8.08 33.37 -17.42
CA MET A 1 -8.69 33.05 -18.72
C MET A 1 -8.11 31.72 -19.18
N ARG A 2 -8.92 30.90 -19.83
CA ARG A 2 -8.78 29.44 -20.01
C ARG A 2 -7.91 29.16 -21.22
N ILE A 3 -6.93 28.25 -21.14
CA ILE A 3 -6.42 27.54 -22.32
C ILE A 3 -6.24 26.05 -21.96
N THR A 4 -7.20 25.27 -22.44
CA THR A 4 -7.11 23.85 -22.77
C THR A 4 -6.55 23.75 -24.23
N TYR A 5 -5.93 22.71 -24.80
CA TYR A 5 -6.22 21.27 -24.85
C TYR A 5 -5.15 20.54 -25.73
N ILE A 6 -5.03 19.22 -25.55
CA ILE A 6 -4.84 18.15 -26.57
C ILE A 6 -3.50 18.05 -27.32
N ALA A 7 -2.78 16.95 -27.06
CA ALA A 7 -1.94 16.29 -28.05
C ALA A 7 -2.49 14.88 -28.30
N LEU A 8 -3.07 14.68 -29.49
CA LEU A 8 -3.41 13.39 -30.07
C LEU A 8 -2.11 12.71 -30.51
N ILE A 9 -1.89 11.46 -30.12
CA ILE A 9 -0.96 10.58 -30.83
C ILE A 9 -1.71 9.31 -31.20
N SER A 10 -1.96 9.23 -32.50
CA SER A 10 -2.51 8.09 -33.21
C SER A 10 -1.40 7.06 -33.45
N GLY A 11 -1.78 5.78 -33.48
CA GLY A 11 -0.98 4.71 -34.09
C GLY A 11 -0.75 3.53 -33.16
N LEU A 12 -1.38 2.39 -33.43
CA LEU A 12 -0.84 1.43 -34.41
C LEU A 12 -1.64 0.12 -34.30
N ILE A 13 -2.10 -0.30 -35.46
CA ILE A 13 -2.82 -1.54 -35.77
C ILE A 13 -1.86 -2.72 -35.59
N PHE A 14 -2.25 -3.73 -34.82
CA PHE A 14 -1.78 -5.11 -35.01
C PHE A 14 -2.98 -6.03 -35.10
N SER A 15 -3.26 -6.41 -36.34
CA SER A 15 -4.15 -7.51 -36.69
C SER A 15 -3.35 -8.80 -36.64
N VAL A 16 -3.85 -9.85 -36.00
CA VAL A 16 -3.74 -11.24 -36.47
C VAL A 16 -4.75 -12.11 -35.71
N SER A 17 -5.78 -12.54 -36.42
CA SER A 17 -6.66 -13.65 -36.03
C SER A 17 -5.88 -14.95 -35.98
N SER A 18 -6.14 -15.80 -34.99
CA SER A 18 -5.66 -17.19 -34.99
C SER A 18 -6.51 -18.09 -34.09
N PHE A 19 -7.39 -18.83 -34.77
CA PHE A 19 -7.89 -20.18 -34.47
C PHE A 19 -8.91 -20.38 -33.33
N ILE A 20 -10.19 -20.46 -33.76
CA ILE A 20 -11.24 -21.18 -33.02
C ILE A 20 -11.05 -22.68 -33.32
N PHE A 21 -10.70 -23.47 -32.30
CA PHE A 21 -10.76 -24.93 -32.38
C PHE A 21 -12.19 -25.41 -32.10
N PRO A 22 -12.70 -26.42 -32.84
CA PRO A 22 -14.05 -26.92 -32.63
C PRO A 22 -14.14 -27.70 -31.33
N VAL A 23 -15.15 -27.38 -30.54
CA VAL A 23 -15.63 -28.20 -29.42
C VAL A 23 -16.25 -29.49 -29.98
N TRP A 24 -15.73 -30.68 -29.64
CA TRP A 24 -16.48 -31.95 -29.67
C TRP A 24 -16.12 -32.82 -28.46
N ALA A 25 -17.15 -33.03 -27.63
CA ALA A 25 -17.49 -34.21 -26.83
C ALA A 25 -16.49 -34.75 -25.79
N ASN A 26 -16.74 -34.40 -24.52
CA ASN A 26 -16.69 -35.36 -23.43
C ASN A 26 -17.81 -35.06 -22.43
N ASP A 27 -18.70 -36.04 -22.25
CA ASP A 27 -19.83 -36.03 -21.32
C ASP A 27 -19.34 -36.06 -19.84
N HIS A 28 -20.18 -35.56 -18.94
CA HIS A 28 -20.03 -35.42 -17.47
C HIS A 28 -19.05 -34.34 -16.96
N GLN A 29 -19.43 -33.05 -17.06
CA GLN A 29 -18.72 -31.94 -16.38
C GLN A 29 -19.64 -31.35 -15.30
N HIS A 30 -19.34 -31.63 -14.02
CA HIS A 30 -19.83 -30.82 -12.91
C HIS A 30 -19.41 -29.38 -13.15
N HIS A 31 -20.37 -28.44 -13.16
CA HIS A 31 -20.21 -26.99 -13.29
C HIS A 31 -18.83 -26.47 -12.82
N ALA A 32 -17.87 -26.42 -13.73
CA ALA A 32 -16.57 -25.81 -13.50
C ALA A 32 -16.76 -24.30 -13.65
N MET A 33 -16.93 -23.62 -12.51
CA MET A 33 -16.81 -22.17 -12.45
C MET A 33 -15.40 -21.80 -12.96
N PRO A 34 -15.24 -20.79 -13.84
CA PRO A 34 -13.91 -20.30 -14.17
C PRO A 34 -13.23 -19.82 -12.89
N PRO A 35 -11.92 -20.05 -12.69
CA PRO A 35 -11.20 -19.43 -11.60
C PRO A 35 -11.21 -17.92 -11.85
N THR A 36 -12.06 -17.19 -11.15
CA THR A 36 -11.94 -15.74 -11.03
C THR A 36 -10.61 -15.48 -10.32
N THR A 37 -9.55 -15.28 -11.08
CA THR A 37 -8.27 -14.79 -10.55
C THR A 37 -8.53 -13.38 -10.04
N LEU A 38 -8.85 -13.28 -8.75
CA LEU A 38 -8.95 -12.00 -8.06
C LEU A 38 -7.57 -11.33 -8.15
N PRO A 39 -7.48 -10.06 -8.60
CA PRO A 39 -6.24 -9.31 -8.52
C PRO A 39 -5.76 -9.31 -7.08
N ALA A 40 -4.50 -9.69 -6.84
CA ALA A 40 -3.89 -9.55 -5.53
C ALA A 40 -3.95 -8.08 -5.11
N ALA A 41 -4.74 -7.76 -4.09
CA ALA A 41 -4.84 -6.41 -3.55
C ALA A 41 -3.47 -5.99 -3.02
N THR A 42 -2.90 -4.94 -3.62
CA THR A 42 -1.63 -4.37 -3.19
C THR A 42 -1.89 -3.53 -1.94
N THR A 43 -1.36 -3.93 -0.78
CA THR A 43 -1.47 -3.13 0.45
C THR A 43 -0.73 -1.81 0.27
N ALA A 44 -1.45 -0.69 0.39
CA ALA A 44 -0.84 0.63 0.31
C ALA A 44 0.13 0.86 1.49
N VAL A 45 1.33 1.33 1.18
CA VAL A 45 2.35 1.75 2.16
C VAL A 45 2.36 3.27 2.21
N TYR A 46 2.20 3.83 3.39
CA TYR A 46 2.28 5.26 3.65
C TYR A 46 3.61 5.59 4.29
N GLN A 47 4.21 6.71 3.89
CA GLN A 47 5.46 7.21 4.49
C GLN A 47 5.26 8.65 4.95
N THR A 48 5.76 8.95 6.14
CA THR A 48 5.72 10.30 6.71
C THR A 48 6.89 10.52 7.66
N THR A 49 6.98 11.72 8.22
CA THR A 49 7.96 12.09 9.24
C THR A 49 7.26 12.32 10.57
N GLY A 50 8.02 12.28 11.66
CA GLY A 50 7.46 12.52 12.98
C GLY A 50 8.51 12.53 14.08
N ILE A 51 8.00 12.56 15.32
CA ILE A 51 8.79 12.57 16.55
C ILE A 51 8.32 11.43 17.44
N VAL A 52 9.26 10.63 17.95
CA VAL A 52 8.98 9.58 18.93
C VAL A 52 8.47 10.20 20.22
N LYS A 53 7.28 9.83 20.66
CA LYS A 53 6.69 10.28 21.94
C LYS A 53 6.87 9.25 23.03
N GLN A 54 6.62 7.97 22.72
CA GLN A 54 6.74 6.86 23.66
C GLN A 54 6.94 5.55 22.90
N TRP A 55 7.75 4.65 23.45
CA TRP A 55 7.94 3.30 22.92
C TRP A 55 7.44 2.26 23.93
N ASN A 56 6.63 1.31 23.48
CA ASN A 56 6.08 0.20 24.28
C ASN A 56 6.50 -1.15 23.67
N ALA A 57 6.07 -2.26 24.28
CA ALA A 57 6.43 -3.60 23.83
C ALA A 57 5.89 -3.95 22.42
N ASP A 58 4.70 -3.48 22.09
CA ASP A 58 3.95 -3.83 20.87
C ASP A 58 3.58 -2.61 20.01
N SER A 59 3.98 -1.42 20.43
CA SER A 59 3.53 -0.17 19.81
C SER A 59 4.51 0.98 20.04
N VAL A 60 4.46 1.96 19.15
CA VAL A 60 5.18 3.24 19.28
C VAL A 60 4.20 4.40 19.07
N THR A 61 4.19 5.35 20.01
CA THR A 61 3.44 6.58 19.88
C THR A 61 4.28 7.62 19.16
N LEU A 62 3.79 8.12 18.02
CA LEU A 62 4.47 9.08 17.17
C LEU A 62 3.61 10.33 17.01
N SER A 63 4.23 11.51 17.14
CA SER A 63 3.67 12.76 16.64
C SER A 63 4.09 12.88 15.18
N HIS A 64 3.17 12.62 14.26
CA HIS A 64 3.47 12.57 12.84
C HIS A 64 3.06 13.85 12.11
N ALA A 65 3.74 14.15 11.01
CA ALA A 65 3.40 15.21 10.08
C ALA A 65 2.09 14.87 9.33
N PRO A 66 1.43 15.86 8.66
CA PRO A 66 0.22 15.60 7.89
C PRO A 66 0.44 14.51 6.82
N ILE A 67 -0.56 13.66 6.64
CA ILE A 67 -0.52 12.57 5.65
C ILE A 67 -1.62 12.82 4.62
N ALA A 68 -1.22 13.38 3.47
CA ALA A 68 -2.16 13.87 2.45
C ALA A 68 -3.04 12.75 1.88
N ASP A 69 -2.46 11.58 1.61
CA ASP A 69 -3.17 10.44 1.02
C ASP A 69 -4.32 9.94 1.91
N LEU A 70 -4.15 10.06 3.22
CA LEU A 70 -5.16 9.71 4.23
C LEU A 70 -6.02 10.91 4.66
N LYS A 71 -5.70 12.12 4.18
CA LYS A 71 -6.30 13.40 4.61
C LYS A 71 -6.19 13.64 6.12
N TRP A 72 -5.10 13.19 6.72
CA TRP A 72 -4.87 13.37 8.15
C TRP A 72 -4.07 14.64 8.43
N PRO A 73 -4.45 15.43 9.46
CA PRO A 73 -3.62 16.51 9.96
C PRO A 73 -2.39 15.94 10.69
N ALA A 74 -1.49 16.83 11.10
CA ALA A 74 -0.47 16.47 12.07
C ALA A 74 -1.15 16.09 13.39
N MET A 75 -0.83 14.91 13.93
CA MET A 75 -1.41 14.44 15.19
C MET A 75 -0.48 13.45 15.90
N THR A 76 -0.85 13.09 17.12
CA THR A 76 -0.13 12.09 17.92
C THR A 76 -0.97 10.84 18.06
N MET A 77 -0.45 9.69 17.63
CA MET A 77 -1.14 8.42 17.74
C MET A 77 -0.16 7.24 17.88
N ALA A 78 -0.69 6.08 18.28
CA ALA A 78 0.08 4.85 18.36
C ALA A 78 0.06 4.08 17.03
N PHE A 79 1.22 3.55 16.66
CA PHE A 79 1.42 2.62 15.55
C PHE A 79 1.86 1.27 16.13
N THR A 80 1.27 0.19 15.63
CA THR A 80 1.58 -1.17 16.07
C THR A 80 2.93 -1.61 15.50
N LEU A 81 3.74 -2.27 16.32
CA LEU A 81 4.97 -2.93 15.88
C LEU A 81 4.63 -4.33 15.33
N PRO A 82 5.29 -4.78 14.24
CA PRO A 82 5.12 -6.15 13.76
C PRO A 82 5.53 -7.17 14.84
N SER A 83 4.82 -8.29 14.93
CA SER A 83 5.05 -9.31 15.97
C SER A 83 6.46 -9.92 15.94
N SER A 84 7.12 -9.92 14.77
CA SER A 84 8.49 -10.41 14.56
C SER A 84 9.43 -9.27 14.10
N SER A 85 9.13 -8.04 14.50
CA SER A 85 9.85 -6.85 14.07
C SER A 85 11.26 -6.79 14.63
N GLU A 86 12.26 -6.66 13.74
CA GLU A 86 13.64 -6.29 14.11
C GLU A 86 13.80 -4.78 14.37
N ILE A 87 12.71 -4.01 14.34
CA ILE A 87 12.73 -2.57 14.61
C ILE A 87 13.12 -2.33 16.07
N ALA A 88 14.32 -1.78 16.25
CA ALA A 88 14.85 -1.41 17.56
C ALA A 88 14.13 -0.17 18.14
N PRO A 89 13.94 -0.13 19.48
CA PRO A 89 13.35 1.03 20.14
C PRO A 89 14.22 2.27 20.00
N LEU A 90 13.57 3.39 19.72
CA LEU A 90 14.21 4.71 19.65
C LEU A 90 13.87 5.55 20.89
N PRO A 91 14.79 6.38 21.39
CA PRO A 91 14.51 7.30 22.49
C PRO A 91 13.37 8.27 22.17
N ALA A 92 12.67 8.73 23.20
CA ALA A 92 11.70 9.81 23.07
C ALA A 92 12.37 11.10 22.53
N ASN A 93 11.59 11.89 21.80
CA ASN A 93 11.98 13.11 21.08
C ASN A 93 12.93 12.89 19.89
N THR A 94 13.17 11.64 19.46
CA THR A 94 13.93 11.35 18.24
C THR A 94 13.11 11.75 17.00
N PRO A 95 13.63 12.60 16.11
CA PRO A 95 13.05 12.85 14.79
C PRO A 95 13.24 11.62 13.90
N VAL A 96 12.18 11.22 13.21
CA VAL A 96 12.15 9.98 12.42
C VAL A 96 11.45 10.17 11.08
N THR A 97 11.91 9.43 10.08
CA THR A 97 11.12 9.09 8.89
C THR A 97 10.64 7.66 9.06
N PHE A 98 9.35 7.41 8.82
CA PHE A 98 8.79 6.08 9.03
C PHE A 98 7.71 5.75 8.01
N SER A 99 7.50 4.45 7.81
CA SER A 99 6.50 3.90 6.91
C SER A 99 5.59 2.94 7.65
N PHE A 100 4.34 2.88 7.23
CA PHE A 100 3.33 1.99 7.79
C PHE A 100 2.33 1.53 6.74
N ILE A 101 1.63 0.45 7.06
CA ILE A 101 0.47 -0.04 6.30
C ILE A 101 -0.78 0.06 7.16
N GLN A 102 -1.94 0.08 6.50
CA GLN A 102 -3.22 -0.12 7.17
C GLN A 102 -3.75 -1.51 6.84
N ASN A 103 -4.17 -2.26 7.86
CA ASN A 103 -4.88 -3.53 7.70
C ASN A 103 -6.02 -3.66 8.73
N ASP A 104 -6.63 -4.84 8.81
CA ASP A 104 -7.75 -5.12 9.73
C ASP A 104 -7.40 -4.91 11.21
N SER A 105 -6.12 -4.98 11.58
CA SER A 105 -5.62 -4.75 12.94
C SER A 105 -5.26 -3.30 13.24
N GLY A 106 -5.32 -2.40 12.25
CA GLY A 106 -5.00 -0.98 12.40
C GLY A 106 -3.78 -0.55 11.58
N TYR A 107 -2.94 0.31 12.16
CA TYR A 107 -1.78 0.91 11.48
C TYR A 107 -0.48 0.27 11.98
N ILE A 108 0.18 -0.47 11.09
CA ILE A 108 1.34 -1.29 11.42
C ILE A 108 2.58 -0.65 10.82
N LEU A 109 3.56 -0.36 11.67
CA LEU A 109 4.86 0.16 11.27
C LEU A 109 5.60 -0.88 10.43
N THR A 110 6.13 -0.47 9.29
CA THR A 110 6.94 -1.34 8.41
C THR A 110 8.40 -0.94 8.38
N ALA A 111 8.70 0.34 8.60
CA ALA A 111 10.06 0.85 8.70
C ALA A 111 10.09 2.14 9.54
N ILE A 112 11.20 2.39 10.22
CA ILE A 112 11.45 3.64 10.94
C ILE A 112 12.95 3.90 10.98
N THR A 113 13.36 5.14 10.77
CA THR A 113 14.76 5.54 10.74
C THR A 113 14.91 6.91 11.38
N PRO A 114 15.84 7.10 12.34
CA PRO A 114 16.18 8.42 12.84
C PRO A 114 16.59 9.35 11.71
N GLN A 115 16.05 10.56 11.70
CA GLN A 115 16.54 11.60 10.80
C GLN A 115 17.88 12.08 11.32
N GLN A 116 18.89 12.04 10.46
CA GLN A 116 20.20 12.59 10.80
C GLN A 116 20.07 14.12 10.93
N PRO A 117 20.72 14.74 11.93
CA PRO A 117 20.71 16.19 12.10
C PRO A 117 21.33 16.94 10.92
#